data_AF-A0A938HSJ5-F1
#
_entry.id   AF-A0A938HSJ5-F1
#
_cell.length_a   1.000
_cell.length_b   1.000
_cell.length_c   1.000
_cell.angle_alpha   90.00
_cell.angle_beta   90.00
_cell.angle_gamma   90.00
#
_symmetry.space_group_name_H-M   'P 1'
#
loop_
_entity.id
_entity.type
_entity.pdbx_description
1 polymer ?
#
loop_
_entity_poly.entity_id
_entity_poly.type
_entity_poly.pdbx_seq_one_letter_code
_entity_poly.pdbx_strand_id
1 'polypeptide(L)'
;MAAAFRTCERLARAHYENFSVGTRLLPRDLRPHFWSIYAFCRGVDDLGDEAAGDRLALLDEWERLLLLCYSGRPEHPHFLALRETIRRFEIPVEPFLKLIEANRRDQRVRRY
;
A
#
# COMPACT_ATOMS: atom_id res chain seq x y z
N MET A 1 6.42 -14.70 7.00
CA MET A 1 6.40 -13.27 7.43
C MET A 1 7.62 -12.49 6.96
N ALA A 2 8.85 -12.85 7.34
CA ALA A 2 10.05 -12.09 6.97
C ALA A 2 10.25 -11.89 5.44
N ALA A 3 9.83 -12.85 4.62
CA ALA A 3 9.90 -12.73 3.16
C ALA A 3 8.96 -11.66 2.57
N ALA A 4 7.76 -11.48 3.14
CA ALA A 4 6.80 -10.48 2.69
C ALA A 4 7.30 -9.06 3.00
N PHE A 5 7.81 -8.85 4.22
CA PHE A 5 8.45 -7.58 4.58
C PHE A 5 9.66 -7.26 3.70
N ARG A 6 10.49 -8.26 3.35
CA ARG A 6 11.60 -8.06 2.41
C ARG A 6 11.13 -7.67 1.01
N THR A 7 10.00 -8.21 0.54
CA THR A 7 9.41 -7.80 -0.75
C THR A 7 8.93 -6.35 -0.70
N CYS A 8 8.24 -5.95 0.36
CA CYS A 8 7.84 -4.54 0.55
C CYS A 8 9.06 -3.62 0.69
N GLU A 9 10.12 -4.06 1.39
CA GLU A 9 11.37 -3.30 1.51
C GLU A 9 12.05 -3.12 0.15
N ARG A 10 12.12 -4.17 -0.69
CA ARG A 10 12.69 -4.05 -2.05
C ARG A 10 11.88 -3.11 -2.93
N LEU A 11 10.56 -3.23 -2.92
CA LEU A 11 9.66 -2.36 -3.70
C LEU A 11 9.74 -0.91 -3.24
N ALA A 12 9.78 -0.69 -1.92
CA ALA A 12 10.11 0.60 -1.35
C ALA A 12 11.45 1.06 -1.92
N ARG A 13 12.56 0.38 -1.64
CA ARG A 13 13.93 0.80 -2.04
C ARG A 13 14.13 1.03 -3.55
N ALA A 14 13.42 0.33 -4.42
CA ALA A 14 13.54 0.48 -5.87
C ALA A 14 12.97 1.81 -6.41
N HIS A 15 11.96 2.39 -5.74
CA HIS A 15 11.31 3.66 -6.13
C HIS A 15 11.74 4.85 -5.24
N TYR A 16 12.88 4.74 -4.54
CA TYR A 16 13.14 5.45 -3.27
C TYR A 16 14.25 6.51 -3.27
N GLU A 17 14.50 7.24 -4.37
CA GLU A 17 15.60 8.22 -4.34
C GLU A 17 15.41 9.30 -3.26
N ASN A 18 14.16 9.70 -2.92
CA ASN A 18 13.92 10.77 -1.94
C ASN A 18 13.43 10.29 -0.55
N PHE A 19 12.88 9.09 -0.41
CA PHE A 19 12.27 8.62 0.87
C PHE A 19 13.21 7.81 1.78
N SER A 20 14.41 7.50 1.30
CA SER A 20 15.45 6.78 2.06
C SER A 20 16.00 7.58 3.25
N VAL A 21 15.84 8.91 3.23
CA VAL A 21 16.30 9.80 4.31
C VAL A 21 15.30 9.83 5.46
N GLY A 22 14.00 9.97 5.18
CA GLY A 22 12.95 9.99 6.22
C GLY A 22 12.84 8.67 6.99
N THR A 23 13.07 7.54 6.31
CA THR A 23 13.07 6.21 6.94
C THR A 23 14.31 5.92 7.81
N ARG A 24 15.41 6.68 7.67
CA ARG A 24 16.57 6.58 8.58
C ARG A 24 16.28 7.17 9.97
N LEU A 25 15.36 8.14 10.06
CA LEU A 25 14.92 8.75 11.32
C LEU A 25 13.96 7.86 12.11
N LEU A 26 13.34 6.86 11.47
CA LEU A 26 12.44 5.92 12.14
C LEU A 26 13.23 4.89 12.98
N PRO A 27 12.74 4.55 14.19
CA PRO A 27 13.22 3.42 14.97
C PRO A 27 13.23 2.13 14.13
N ARG A 28 14.27 1.30 14.30
CA ARG A 28 14.47 0.08 13.49
C ARG A 28 13.22 -0.82 13.46
N ASP A 29 12.51 -0.91 14.58
CA ASP A 29 11.35 -1.79 14.73
C ASP A 29 10.09 -1.26 14.03
N LEU A 30 10.03 0.04 13.71
CA LEU A 30 8.90 0.65 12.99
C LEU A 30 9.09 0.64 11.47
N ARG A 31 10.33 0.48 10.99
CA ARG A 31 10.64 0.53 9.54
C ARG A 31 9.86 -0.52 8.73
N PRO A 32 9.76 -1.80 9.14
CA PRO A 32 9.01 -2.79 8.37
C PRO A 32 7.53 -2.43 8.23
N HIS A 33 6.95 -1.85 9.28
CA HIS A 33 5.56 -1.42 9.30
C HIS A 33 5.32 -0.22 8.39
N PHE A 34 6.22 0.76 8.47
CA PHE A 34 6.18 1.91 7.57
C PHE A 34 6.32 1.50 6.10
N TRP A 35 7.25 0.60 5.78
CA TRP A 35 7.42 0.07 4.43
C TRP A 35 6.19 -0.69 3.94
N SER A 36 5.47 -1.39 4.80
CA SER A 36 4.24 -2.08 4.42
C SER A 36 3.11 -1.12 4.04
N ILE A 37 2.95 -0.02 4.78
CA ILE A 37 1.97 1.02 4.48
C ILE A 37 2.36 1.75 3.20
N TYR A 38 3.64 2.11 3.07
CA TYR A 38 4.13 2.76 1.87
C TYR A 38 3.94 1.89 0.62
N ALA A 39 4.28 0.59 0.69
CA ALA A 39 4.09 -0.33 -0.43
C ALA A 39 2.61 -0.45 -0.83
N PHE A 40 1.68 -0.33 0.12
CA PHE A 40 0.25 -0.23 -0.19
C PHE A 40 -0.06 1.05 -0.98
N CYS A 41 0.40 2.23 -0.51
CA CYS A 41 0.16 3.49 -1.21
C CYS A 41 0.72 3.48 -2.63
N ARG A 42 1.98 3.03 -2.79
CA ARG A 42 2.60 2.91 -4.11
C ARG A 42 1.84 1.96 -5.03
N GLY A 43 1.31 0.85 -4.49
CA GLY A 43 0.45 -0.04 -5.25
C GLY A 43 -0.82 0.64 -5.78
N VAL A 44 -1.44 1.53 -4.99
CA VAL A 44 -2.58 2.35 -5.45
C VAL A 44 -2.17 3.27 -6.60
N ASP A 45 -1.06 3.98 -6.46
CA ASP A 45 -0.56 4.90 -7.49
C ASP A 45 -0.15 4.17 -8.77
N ASP A 46 0.56 3.03 -8.65
CA ASP A 46 0.96 2.18 -9.78
C ASP A 46 -0.27 1.73 -10.60
N LEU A 47 -1.30 1.24 -9.91
CA LEU A 47 -2.53 0.76 -10.54
C LEU A 47 -3.35 1.92 -11.14
N GLY A 48 -3.32 3.09 -10.51
CA GLY A 48 -4.11 4.24 -10.90
C GLY A 48 -3.52 5.11 -12.02
N ASP A 49 -2.19 5.24 -12.06
CA ASP A 49 -1.52 6.23 -12.90
C ASP A 49 -0.70 5.57 -14.02
N GLU A 50 -0.07 4.44 -13.72
CA GLU A 50 0.93 3.80 -14.59
C GLU A 50 0.43 2.53 -15.29
N ALA A 51 -0.57 1.84 -14.72
CA ALA A 51 -1.07 0.59 -15.28
C ALA A 51 -1.75 0.74 -16.65
N ALA A 52 -1.56 -0.28 -17.49
CA ALA A 52 -2.27 -0.44 -18.75
C ALA A 52 -3.61 -1.16 -18.52
N GLY A 53 -4.63 -0.81 -19.30
CA GLY A 53 -5.96 -1.42 -19.23
C GLY A 53 -6.95 -0.63 -18.36
N ASP A 54 -7.94 -1.33 -17.81
CA ASP A 54 -8.99 -0.73 -16.98
C ASP A 54 -8.50 -0.51 -15.54
N ARG A 55 -8.01 0.70 -15.29
CA ARG A 55 -7.45 1.10 -14.00
C ARG A 55 -8.47 1.13 -12.88
N LEU A 56 -9.74 1.41 -13.19
CA LEU A 56 -10.80 1.39 -12.18
C LEU A 56 -11.06 -0.04 -11.72
N ALA A 57 -11.12 -1.00 -12.65
CA ALA A 57 -11.25 -2.41 -12.31
C ALA A 57 -10.05 -2.93 -11.49
N LEU A 58 -8.83 -2.45 -11.80
CA LEU A 58 -7.63 -2.79 -11.01
C LEU A 58 -7.71 -2.25 -9.58
N LEU A 59 -8.19 -1.01 -9.40
CA LEU A 59 -8.40 -0.43 -8.07
C LEU A 59 -9.52 -1.13 -7.29
N ASP A 60 -10.57 -1.59 -7.97
CA ASP A 60 -11.64 -2.37 -7.35
C ASP A 60 -11.12 -3.73 -6.84
N GLU A 61 -10.27 -4.41 -7.60
CA GLU A 61 -9.61 -5.63 -7.13
C GLU A 61 -8.66 -5.35 -5.95
N TRP A 62 -7.93 -4.23 -5.99
CA TRP A 62 -7.07 -3.82 -4.88
C TRP A 62 -7.85 -3.55 -3.59
N GLU A 63 -9.02 -2.91 -3.70
CA GLU A 63 -9.96 -2.72 -2.59
C GLU A 63 -10.48 -4.08 -2.07
N ARG A 64 -10.85 -5.00 -2.96
CA ARG A 64 -11.29 -6.36 -2.57
C ARG A 64 -10.20 -7.07 -1.75
N LEU A 65 -8.95 -7.00 -2.19
CA LEU A 65 -7.80 -7.58 -1.47
C LEU A 65 -7.57 -6.91 -0.10
N LEU A 66 -7.78 -5.60 0.01
CA LEU A 66 -7.75 -4.87 1.28
C LEU A 66 -8.84 -5.38 2.24
N LEU A 67 -10.08 -5.51 1.77
CA LEU A 67 -11.18 -5.99 2.60
C LEU A 67 -10.95 -7.43 3.08
N LEU A 68 -10.42 -8.30 2.20
CA LEU A 68 -10.00 -9.65 2.58
C LEU A 68 -8.89 -9.67 3.64
N CYS A 69 -7.93 -8.74 3.55
CA CYS A 69 -6.89 -8.58 4.55
C CYS A 69 -7.50 -8.26 5.93
N TYR A 70 -8.48 -7.34 5.97
CA TYR A 70 -9.21 -6.98 7.19
C TYR A 70 -10.13 -8.11 7.70
N SER A 71 -10.70 -8.93 6.82
CA SER A 71 -11.47 -10.13 7.19
C SER A 71 -10.59 -11.32 7.61
N GLY A 72 -9.27 -11.14 7.66
CA GLY A 72 -8.32 -12.15 8.11
C GLY A 72 -7.87 -13.17 7.07
N ARG A 73 -8.17 -12.96 5.78
CA ARG A 73 -7.81 -13.85 4.66
C ARG A 73 -6.97 -13.12 3.60
N PRO A 74 -5.75 -12.64 3.91
CA PRO A 74 -4.90 -11.97 2.93
C PRO A 74 -4.48 -12.93 1.80
N GLU A 75 -4.86 -12.62 0.57
CA GLU A 75 -4.57 -13.45 -0.62
C GLU A 75 -3.33 -12.97 -1.41
N HIS A 76 -2.74 -11.84 -1.02
CA HIS A 76 -1.67 -11.20 -1.77
C HIS A 76 -0.46 -10.86 -0.87
N PRO A 77 0.81 -11.08 -1.33
CA PRO A 77 2.01 -10.86 -0.52
C PRO A 77 2.14 -9.48 0.13
N HIS A 78 1.74 -8.42 -0.56
CA HIS A 78 1.69 -7.06 0.02
C HIS A 78 0.79 -6.97 1.25
N PHE A 79 -0.38 -7.61 1.16
CA PHE A 79 -1.36 -7.61 2.24
C PHE A 79 -0.96 -8.52 3.40
N LEU A 80 -0.08 -9.52 3.19
CA LEU A 80 0.50 -10.30 4.29
C LEU A 80 1.34 -9.43 5.24
N ALA A 81 2.18 -8.54 4.69
CA ALA A 81 2.98 -7.62 5.50
C ALA A 81 2.10 -6.51 6.11
N LEU A 82 1.15 -5.98 5.33
CA LEU A 82 0.23 -4.95 5.78
C LEU A 82 -0.67 -5.43 6.93
N ARG A 83 -1.15 -6.68 6.87
CA ARG A 83 -1.99 -7.27 7.92
C ARG A 83 -1.33 -7.24 9.31
N GLU A 84 -0.05 -7.56 9.37
CA GLU A 84 0.69 -7.55 10.64
C GLU A 84 0.76 -6.12 11.20
N THR A 85 1.01 -5.13 10.34
CA THR A 85 1.00 -3.72 10.70
C THR A 85 -0.39 -3.26 11.17
N ILE A 86 -1.44 -3.59 10.42
CA ILE A 86 -2.83 -3.27 10.78
C ILE A 86 -3.17 -3.84 12.16
N ARG A 87 -2.85 -5.11 12.41
CA ARG A 87 -3.15 -5.76 13.69
C ARG A 87 -2.35 -5.18 14.85
N ARG A 88 -1.07 -4.87 14.65
CA ARG A 88 -0.18 -4.37 15.70
C ARG A 88 -0.55 -2.97 16.17
N PHE A 89 -1.01 -2.11 15.25
CA PHE A 89 -1.33 -0.71 15.55
C PHE A 89 -2.83 -0.42 15.49
N GLU A 90 -3.66 -1.45 15.39
CA GLU A 90 -5.13 -1.36 15.32
C GLU A 90 -5.60 -0.33 14.28
N ILE A 91 -4.96 -0.36 13.10
CA ILE A 91 -5.19 0.67 12.08
C ILE A 91 -6.58 0.47 11.46
N PRO A 92 -7.47 1.47 11.52
CA PRO A 92 -8.79 1.40 10.90
C PRO A 92 -8.67 1.26 9.37
N VAL A 93 -9.68 0.70 8.71
CA VAL A 93 -9.67 0.43 7.25
C VAL A 93 -9.88 1.70 6.43
N GLU A 94 -10.55 2.68 7.02
CA GLU A 94 -11.03 3.91 6.41
C GLU A 94 -9.93 4.75 5.75
N PRO A 95 -8.73 4.95 6.33
CA PRO A 95 -7.65 5.66 5.66
C PRO A 95 -7.21 4.97 4.37
N PHE A 96 -7.15 3.64 4.34
CA PHE A 96 -6.74 2.89 3.15
C PHE A 96 -7.80 2.99 2.04
N LEU A 97 -9.08 2.90 2.40
CA LEU A 97 -10.19 3.11 1.45
C LEU A 97 -10.18 4.53 0.88
N LYS A 98 -9.91 5.54 1.72
CA LYS A 98 -9.81 6.94 1.29
C LYS A 98 -8.68 7.15 0.28
N LEU A 99 -7.55 6.44 0.40
CA LEU A 99 -6.45 6.53 -0.57
C LEU A 99 -6.86 5.97 -1.94
N ILE A 100 -7.52 4.81 -1.97
CA ILE A 100 -8.04 4.23 -3.21
C ILE A 100 -9.05 5.18 -3.86
N GLU A 101 -10.00 5.69 -3.06
CA GLU A 101 -11.02 6.63 -3.53
C GLU A 101 -10.43 7.96 -4.03
N ALA A 102 -9.38 8.48 -3.39
CA ALA A 102 -8.68 9.67 -3.85
C ALA A 102 -8.09 9.45 -5.25
N ASN A 103 -7.40 8.33 -5.49
CA ASN A 103 -6.86 8.03 -6.82
C ASN A 103 -7.99 7.89 -7.87
N ARG A 104 -9.10 7.21 -7.55
CA ARG A 104 -10.27 7.13 -8.44
C ARG A 104 -10.81 8.51 -8.84
N ARG A 105 -10.79 9.48 -7.92
CA ARG A 105 -11.23 10.87 -8.19
C ARG A 105 -10.24 11.60 -9.07
N ASP A 106 -8.95 11.47 -8.81
CA ASP A 106 -7.90 12.12 -9.60
C ASP A 106 -7.91 11.63 -11.07
N GLN A 107 -8.21 10.35 -11.31
CA GLN A 107 -8.42 9.84 -12.67
C GLN A 107 -9.58 10.52 -13.42
N ARG A 108 -10.60 11.00 -12.70
CA ARG A 108 -11.79 11.67 -13.28
C ARG A 108 -11.61 13.16 -13.46
N VAL A 109 -10.75 13.81 -12.65
CA VAL A 109 -10.55 15.26 -12.64
C VAL A 109 -9.18 15.61 -13.22
N ARG A 110 -9.13 15.92 -14.53
CA ARG A 110 -7.88 16.30 -15.23
C ARG A 110 -7.59 17.81 -15.29
N ARG A 111 -8.27 18.66 -14.51
CA ARG A 111 -8.04 20.11 -14.52
C ARG A 111 -8.09 20.70 -13.11
N TYR A 112 -7.00 21.39 -12.75
CA TYR A 112 -6.94 22.45 -11.75
C TYR A 112 -6.72 23.78 -12.46
#